data_AF-A0A847XNX6-F1
#
_entry.id   AF-A0A847XNX6-F1
#
_cell.length_a   1.000
_cell.length_b   1.000
_cell.length_c   1.000
_cell.angle_alpha   90.00
_cell.angle_beta   90.00
_cell.angle_gamma   90.00
#
_symmetry.space_group_name_H-M   'P 1'
#
loop_
_entity.id
_entity.type
_entity.pdbx_description
1 polymer ?
#
loop_
_entity_poly.entity_id
_entity_poly.type
_entity_poly.pdbx_seq_one_letter_code
_entity_poly.pdbx_strand_id
1 'polypeptide(L)'
;MKKLTILLMTLLTACTSTETKKGTSVYAGTLNETTVTSVIEELKALHPDANQLLLEKGIRHAASLWREEDGSPSDFTEFVKANYISDPVRRKEIFIKISHYIESLYGHFNDITIDLKKYLDEAVGEIDETDRMFGNYSANSHLSDDLYSNKIAFAIALNFPYYPLAEKEKLGPGWSREEWAMARLGDLFVSRVPAELNQALNTALGNSDMYIAEYNICMGKLRNEEGNQLFPDDMVLLSHWNLRDELKANYSNKENGLEKQEMIAKVMERIIKQEIPEVVINNPDYDWYPISNKVIQNGNAVNAAPEPDTRYEMIVKTFRAMKNIDPYYPEMNTAMMRKFSWEMEISQEEIAELFDSFLRSPQLKEVGRIISQRL
;
A
#
# COMPACT_ATOMS: atom_id res chain seq x y z
N MET A 1 50.39 50.40 21.74
CA MET A 1 49.99 48.98 21.59
C MET A 1 48.50 48.91 21.84
N LYS A 2 47.71 48.84 20.75
CA LYS A 2 46.25 49.04 20.76
C LYS A 2 45.56 47.73 21.17
N LYS A 3 44.69 47.80 22.19
CA LYS A 3 43.81 46.71 22.61
C LYS A 3 42.70 46.55 21.58
N LEU A 4 42.57 45.36 20.99
CA LEU A 4 41.50 45.01 20.05
C LEU A 4 40.50 44.10 20.79
N THR A 5 39.34 44.67 21.11
CA THR A 5 38.19 43.97 21.67
C THR A 5 37.48 43.24 20.53
N ILE A 6 37.45 41.90 20.55
CA ILE A 6 36.69 41.09 19.59
C ILE A 6 35.25 40.96 20.14
N LEU A 7 34.30 41.58 19.44
CA LEU A 7 32.88 41.46 19.68
C LEU A 7 32.34 40.28 18.85
N LEU A 8 31.86 39.25 19.54
CA LEU A 8 31.24 38.05 18.98
C LEU A 8 29.80 38.41 18.58
N MET A 9 29.50 38.49 17.28
CA MET A 9 28.13 38.58 16.75
C MET A 9 27.65 37.19 16.33
N THR A 10 26.82 36.58 17.17
CA THR A 10 26.01 35.40 16.84
C THR A 10 24.76 35.86 16.09
N LEU A 11 24.72 35.60 14.78
CA LEU A 11 23.50 35.72 13.97
C LEU A 11 22.70 34.41 14.09
N LEU A 12 21.73 34.41 15.00
CA LEU A 12 20.63 33.43 15.01
C LEU A 12 19.62 33.85 13.95
N THR A 13 19.74 33.31 12.74
CA THR A 13 18.64 33.35 11.76
C THR A 13 17.59 32.35 12.19
N ALA A 14 16.51 32.88 12.77
CA ALA A 14 15.26 32.16 12.99
C ALA A 14 14.75 31.64 11.64
N CYS A 15 14.74 30.32 11.46
CA CYS A 15 13.94 29.66 10.44
C CYS A 15 12.48 29.80 10.87
N THR A 16 11.84 30.89 10.48
CA THR A 16 10.38 30.95 10.37
C THR A 16 9.95 29.93 9.34
N SER A 17 9.45 28.78 9.80
CA SER A 17 8.65 27.87 9.01
C SER A 17 7.47 28.65 8.44
N THR A 18 7.46 28.84 7.13
CA THR A 18 6.30 29.30 6.39
C THR A 18 5.24 28.21 6.48
N GLU A 19 4.24 28.40 7.37
CA GLU A 19 3.01 27.62 7.34
C GLU A 19 2.42 27.71 5.92
N THR A 20 2.60 26.65 5.14
CA THR A 20 1.96 26.53 3.84
C THR A 20 0.52 26.13 4.09
N LYS A 21 -0.34 27.11 4.36
CA LYS A 21 -1.78 26.95 4.16
C LYS A 21 -2.02 26.81 2.65
N LYS A 22 -2.14 25.58 2.16
CA LYS A 22 -2.88 25.28 0.93
C LYS A 22 -3.88 24.16 1.22
N GLY A 23 -5.09 24.59 1.54
CA GLY A 23 -6.28 23.75 1.40
C GLY A 23 -6.51 23.45 -0.08
N THR A 24 -6.34 22.19 -0.43
CA THR A 24 -7.17 21.40 -1.35
C THR A 24 -8.02 22.18 -2.36
N SER A 25 -7.43 22.45 -3.51
CA SER A 25 -8.15 22.41 -4.79
C SER A 25 -7.51 21.30 -5.63
N VAL A 26 -8.13 20.13 -5.63
CA VAL A 26 -7.62 18.92 -6.30
C VAL A 26 -7.42 19.10 -7.82
N TYR A 27 -7.99 20.16 -8.41
CA TYR A 27 -7.94 20.41 -9.86
C TYR A 27 -7.67 21.88 -10.26
N ALA A 28 -7.25 22.76 -9.34
CA ALA A 28 -6.88 24.12 -9.75
C ALA A 28 -5.44 24.10 -10.29
N GLY A 29 -5.28 24.41 -11.58
CA GLY A 29 -3.96 24.61 -12.18
C GLY A 29 -3.59 23.66 -13.32
N THR A 30 -4.54 22.90 -13.90
CA THR A 30 -4.26 22.14 -15.12
C THR A 30 -4.08 23.08 -16.31
N LEU A 31 -3.17 22.72 -17.21
CA LEU A 31 -2.97 23.43 -18.47
C LEU A 31 -4.27 23.43 -19.28
N ASN A 32 -4.56 24.54 -19.97
CA ASN A 32 -5.73 24.60 -20.82
C ASN A 32 -5.54 23.72 -22.07
N GLU A 33 -6.64 23.17 -22.60
CA GLU A 33 -6.60 22.25 -23.73
C GLU A 33 -6.05 22.91 -25.00
N THR A 34 -6.21 24.22 -25.15
CA THR A 34 -5.69 25.00 -26.27
C THR A 34 -4.16 24.99 -26.32
N THR A 35 -3.49 25.18 -25.17
CA THR A 35 -2.03 25.10 -25.06
C THR A 35 -1.56 23.69 -25.38
N VAL A 36 -2.18 22.67 -24.79
CA VAL A 36 -1.80 21.26 -25.01
C VAL A 36 -1.91 20.91 -26.50
N THR A 37 -3.04 21.24 -27.13
CA THR A 37 -3.25 21.01 -28.56
C THR A 37 -2.24 21.76 -29.43
N SER A 38 -1.94 23.03 -29.11
CA SER A 38 -0.95 23.82 -29.86
C SER A 38 0.45 23.22 -29.78
N VAL A 39 0.88 22.74 -28.59
CA VAL A 39 2.18 22.09 -28.40
C VAL A 39 2.25 20.77 -29.16
N ILE A 40 1.17 19.97 -29.14
CA ILE A 40 1.08 18.74 -29.93
C ILE A 40 1.29 19.05 -31.41
N GLU A 41 0.51 19.95 -32.00
CA GLU A 41 0.61 20.26 -33.43
C GLU A 41 1.99 20.80 -33.82
N GLU A 42 2.60 21.62 -32.97
CA GLU A 42 3.96 22.10 -33.19
C GLU A 42 5.00 20.96 -33.14
N LEU A 43 4.94 20.07 -32.16
CA LEU A 43 5.87 18.94 -32.04
C LEU A 43 5.69 17.90 -33.15
N LYS A 44 4.44 17.65 -33.58
CA LYS A 44 4.15 16.80 -34.75
C LYS A 44 4.80 17.38 -36.02
N ALA A 45 4.75 18.71 -36.19
CA ALA A 45 5.40 19.38 -37.31
C ALA A 45 6.93 19.37 -37.24
N LEU A 46 7.51 19.47 -36.03
CA LEU A 46 8.96 19.39 -35.80
C LEU A 46 9.51 17.96 -35.97
N HIS A 47 8.68 16.94 -35.73
CA HIS A 47 9.06 15.53 -35.78
C HIS A 47 8.08 14.69 -36.62
N PRO A 48 7.99 14.92 -37.95
CA PRO A 48 7.02 14.24 -38.80
C PRO A 48 7.23 12.71 -38.87
N ASP A 49 8.48 12.26 -38.74
CA ASP A 49 8.84 10.84 -38.79
C ASP A 49 8.68 10.12 -37.44
N ALA A 50 8.37 10.84 -36.37
CA ALA A 50 8.12 10.25 -35.06
C ALA A 50 6.79 9.50 -35.01
N ASN A 51 6.63 8.64 -34.00
CA ASN A 51 5.33 8.02 -33.72
C ASN A 51 4.35 9.07 -33.19
N GLN A 52 3.47 9.56 -34.08
CA GLN A 52 2.53 10.65 -33.81
C GLN A 52 1.54 10.34 -32.68
N LEU A 53 1.12 9.08 -32.55
CA LEU A 53 0.22 8.64 -31.48
C LEU A 53 0.91 8.67 -30.12
N LEU A 54 2.14 8.16 -30.06
CA LEU A 54 2.93 8.16 -28.84
C LEU A 54 3.35 9.57 -28.43
N LEU A 55 3.69 10.42 -29.39
CA LEU A 55 3.99 11.84 -29.18
C LEU A 55 2.82 12.54 -28.49
N GLU A 56 1.63 12.43 -29.07
CA GLU A 56 0.43 13.06 -28.51
C GLU A 56 0.12 12.52 -27.11
N LYS A 57 0.18 11.19 -26.93
CA LYS A 57 -0.07 10.56 -25.63
C LYS A 57 0.92 11.04 -24.55
N GLY A 58 2.22 11.11 -24.87
CA GLY A 58 3.25 11.62 -23.98
C GLY A 58 3.02 13.05 -23.55
N ILE A 59 2.71 13.95 -24.50
CA ILE A 59 2.44 15.36 -24.19
C ILE A 59 1.19 15.50 -23.31
N ARG A 60 0.11 14.77 -23.63
CA ARG A 60 -1.12 14.78 -22.83
C ARG A 60 -0.91 14.24 -21.42
N HIS A 61 -0.11 13.17 -21.26
CA HIS A 61 0.22 12.61 -19.95
C HIS A 61 1.07 13.59 -19.12
N ALA A 62 2.11 14.19 -19.70
CA ALA A 62 2.89 15.21 -19.00
C ALA A 62 2.02 16.43 -18.61
N ALA A 63 1.12 16.86 -19.50
CA ALA A 63 0.22 17.99 -19.23
C ALA A 63 -0.79 17.69 -18.12
N SER A 64 -1.31 16.46 -18.00
CA SER A 64 -2.28 16.09 -16.96
C SER A 64 -1.67 16.12 -15.55
N LEU A 65 -0.35 16.03 -15.44
CA LEU A 65 0.42 16.08 -14.18
C LEU A 65 0.96 17.48 -13.85
N TRP A 66 0.96 18.41 -14.81
CA TRP A 66 1.50 19.76 -14.65
C TRP A 66 0.59 20.62 -13.77
N ARG A 67 1.19 21.39 -12.85
CA ARG A 67 0.53 22.29 -11.90
C ARG A 67 1.16 23.68 -11.97
N GLU A 68 0.52 24.67 -11.35
CA GLU A 68 1.02 26.06 -11.37
C GLU A 68 2.43 26.20 -10.79
N GLU A 69 2.78 25.43 -9.77
CA GLU A 69 4.12 25.40 -9.17
C GLU A 69 5.20 24.82 -10.08
N ASP A 70 4.82 24.13 -11.16
CA ASP A 70 5.76 23.57 -12.11
C ASP A 70 6.22 24.57 -13.16
N GLY A 71 5.43 25.62 -13.39
CA GLY A 71 5.72 26.65 -14.38
C GLY A 71 4.48 27.05 -15.18
N SER A 72 4.65 28.11 -15.95
CA SER A 72 3.64 28.64 -16.85
C SER A 72 3.38 27.72 -18.06
N PRO A 73 2.29 27.97 -18.81
CA PRO A 73 2.07 27.32 -20.11
C PRO A 73 3.24 27.46 -21.10
N SER A 74 4.00 28.56 -21.02
CA SER A 74 5.20 28.77 -21.83
C SER A 74 6.33 27.84 -21.41
N ASP A 75 6.55 27.71 -20.09
CA ASP A 75 7.57 26.81 -19.53
C ASP A 75 7.29 25.36 -19.89
N PHE A 76 6.01 24.95 -19.88
CA PHE A 76 5.62 23.61 -20.36
C PHE A 76 5.96 23.40 -21.84
N THR A 77 5.66 24.39 -22.68
CA THR A 77 5.95 24.33 -24.12
C THR A 77 7.45 24.19 -24.39
N GLU A 78 8.26 25.00 -23.71
CA GLU A 78 9.73 24.94 -23.80
C GLU A 78 10.27 23.60 -23.28
N PHE A 79 9.73 23.11 -22.17
CA PHE A 79 10.09 21.82 -21.61
C PHE A 79 9.84 20.67 -22.59
N VAL A 80 8.65 20.62 -23.20
CA VAL A 80 8.30 19.57 -24.18
C VAL A 80 9.24 19.60 -25.37
N LYS A 81 9.50 20.79 -25.94
CA LYS A 81 10.43 20.96 -27.07
C LYS A 81 11.84 20.50 -26.75
N ALA A 82 12.32 20.77 -25.55
CA ALA A 82 13.67 20.45 -25.13
C ALA A 82 13.85 18.95 -24.77
N ASN A 83 12.79 18.28 -24.30
CA ASN A 83 12.90 16.95 -23.68
C ASN A 83 12.21 15.82 -24.45
N TYR A 84 11.47 16.10 -25.52
CA TYR A 84 10.87 15.05 -26.34
C TYR A 84 11.94 14.28 -27.14
N ILE A 85 11.88 12.96 -27.08
CA ILE A 85 12.82 12.05 -27.74
C ILE A 85 12.12 11.37 -28.92
N SER A 86 12.32 11.93 -30.11
CA SER A 86 11.72 11.41 -31.35
C SER A 86 12.42 10.16 -31.90
N ASP A 87 13.73 10.01 -31.68
CA ASP A 87 14.50 8.84 -32.12
C ASP A 87 14.25 7.62 -31.21
N PRO A 88 13.69 6.51 -31.73
CA PRO A 88 13.46 5.29 -30.96
C PRO A 88 14.74 4.68 -30.35
N VAL A 89 15.88 4.78 -31.04
CA VAL A 89 17.15 4.23 -30.54
C VAL A 89 17.59 5.03 -29.32
N ARG A 90 17.62 6.36 -29.43
CA ARG A 90 17.89 7.22 -28.29
C ARG A 90 16.90 7.04 -27.15
N ARG A 91 15.60 6.89 -27.45
CA ARG A 91 14.57 6.68 -26.42
C ARG A 91 14.85 5.41 -25.61
N LYS A 92 15.26 4.32 -26.28
CA LYS A 92 15.70 3.09 -25.62
C LYS A 92 16.94 3.28 -24.74
N GLU A 93 17.96 4.01 -25.21
CA GLU A 93 19.14 4.29 -24.39
C GLU A 93 18.77 5.06 -23.10
N ILE A 94 17.89 6.04 -23.22
CA ILE A 94 17.41 6.84 -22.08
C ILE A 94 16.55 5.98 -21.14
N PHE A 95 15.68 5.13 -21.68
CA PHE A 95 14.91 4.15 -20.91
C PHE A 95 15.82 3.30 -20.00
N ILE A 96 16.90 2.72 -20.55
CA ILE A 96 17.83 1.88 -19.78
C ILE A 96 18.50 2.69 -18.66
N LYS A 97 18.91 3.94 -18.94
CA LYS A 97 19.50 4.81 -17.91
C LYS A 97 18.53 5.10 -16.78
N ILE A 98 17.29 5.47 -17.12
CA ILE A 98 16.24 5.75 -16.14
C ILE A 98 15.94 4.50 -15.32
N SER A 99 15.86 3.32 -15.95
CA SER A 99 15.67 2.05 -15.25
C SER A 99 16.71 1.83 -14.16
N HIS A 100 17.99 2.08 -14.43
CA HIS A 100 19.04 1.94 -13.41
C HIS A 100 18.91 2.96 -12.27
N TYR A 101 18.52 4.21 -12.57
CA TYR A 101 18.32 5.23 -11.53
C TYR A 101 17.12 4.91 -10.64
N ILE A 102 16.01 4.50 -11.25
CA ILE A 102 14.80 4.08 -10.54
C ILE A 102 15.08 2.83 -9.69
N GLU A 103 15.79 1.84 -10.23
CA GLU A 103 16.20 0.65 -9.47
C GLU A 103 17.05 1.02 -8.25
N SER A 104 18.03 1.91 -8.40
CA SER A 104 18.85 2.38 -7.28
C SER A 104 18.02 3.10 -6.21
N LEU A 105 17.10 3.99 -6.62
CA LEU A 105 16.23 4.71 -5.68
C LEU A 105 15.34 3.73 -4.92
N TYR A 106 14.50 2.96 -5.61
CA TYR A 106 13.53 2.08 -4.96
C TYR A 106 14.19 0.94 -4.20
N GLY A 107 15.30 0.38 -4.71
CA GLY A 107 16.09 -0.62 -4.00
C GLY A 107 16.61 -0.11 -2.66
N HIS A 108 17.26 1.06 -2.64
CA HIS A 108 17.79 1.60 -1.39
C HIS A 108 16.72 2.13 -0.44
N PHE A 109 15.59 2.64 -0.95
CA PHE A 109 14.47 2.96 -0.08
C PHE A 109 13.89 1.72 0.60
N ASN A 110 13.78 0.61 -0.14
CA ASN A 110 13.36 -0.66 0.43
C ASN A 110 14.36 -1.16 1.48
N ASP A 111 15.67 -1.08 1.22
CA ASP A 111 16.71 -1.43 2.20
C ASP A 111 16.56 -0.61 3.49
N ILE A 112 16.40 0.71 3.37
CA ILE A 112 16.15 1.61 4.52
C ILE A 112 14.88 1.18 5.27
N THR A 113 13.79 0.87 4.57
CA THR A 113 12.54 0.43 5.20
C THR A 113 12.73 -0.86 5.99
N ILE A 114 13.44 -1.84 5.44
CA ILE A 114 13.75 -3.11 6.13
C ILE A 114 14.57 -2.84 7.39
N ASP A 115 15.62 -2.03 7.28
CA ASP A 115 16.50 -1.71 8.42
C ASP A 115 15.75 -0.98 9.54
N LEU A 116 14.88 -0.03 9.20
CA LEU A 116 14.09 0.72 10.18
C LEU A 116 13.01 -0.13 10.86
N LYS A 117 12.50 -1.17 10.19
CA LYS A 117 11.49 -2.08 10.73
C LYS A 117 12.05 -3.26 11.50
N LYS A 118 13.37 -3.42 11.53
CA LYS A 118 14.03 -4.58 12.12
C LYS A 118 13.53 -4.92 13.53
N TYR A 119 13.40 -3.93 14.42
CA TYR A 119 12.93 -4.18 15.80
C TYR A 119 11.45 -4.54 15.90
N LEU A 120 10.64 -4.17 14.90
CA LEU A 120 9.23 -4.56 14.83
C LEU A 120 9.06 -5.95 14.25
N ASP A 121 9.85 -6.28 13.22
CA ASP A 121 9.67 -7.51 12.43
C ASP A 121 10.47 -8.69 13.00
N GLU A 122 11.58 -8.45 13.70
CA GLU A 122 12.39 -9.48 14.35
C GLU A 122 12.09 -9.55 15.86
N ALA A 123 12.18 -10.75 16.45
CA ALA A 123 12.00 -10.97 17.89
C ALA A 123 13.22 -10.52 18.72
N VAL A 124 13.62 -9.25 18.59
CA VAL A 124 14.85 -8.67 19.20
C VAL A 124 14.64 -8.11 20.61
N GLY A 125 13.39 -8.00 21.08
CA GLY A 125 13.07 -7.45 22.40
C GLY A 125 11.62 -7.02 22.54
N GLU A 126 11.33 -6.26 23.60
CA GLU A 126 10.06 -5.55 23.77
C GLU A 126 10.01 -4.34 22.82
N ILE A 127 8.89 -4.18 22.11
CA ILE A 127 8.66 -3.07 21.18
C ILE A 127 8.21 -1.82 21.97
N ASP A 128 8.98 -0.74 21.87
CA ASP A 128 8.63 0.55 22.49
C ASP A 128 8.15 1.60 21.48
N GLU A 129 7.70 2.76 21.96
CA GLU A 129 7.16 3.83 21.10
C GLU A 129 8.16 4.34 20.07
N THR A 130 9.46 4.32 20.37
CA THR A 130 10.52 4.68 19.42
C THR A 130 10.52 3.75 18.22
N ASP A 131 10.43 2.44 18.47
CA ASP A 131 10.35 1.44 17.42
C ASP A 131 9.11 1.65 16.55
N ARG A 132 7.97 1.99 17.19
CA ARG A 132 6.71 2.34 16.48
C ARG A 132 6.86 3.57 15.60
N MET A 133 7.53 4.60 16.10
CA MET A 133 7.78 5.84 15.34
C MET A 133 8.63 5.56 14.10
N PHE A 134 9.71 4.78 14.22
CA PHE A 134 10.58 4.46 13.09
C PHE A 134 9.98 3.44 12.13
N GLY A 135 9.24 2.45 12.61
CA GLY A 135 8.58 1.48 11.73
C GLY A 135 7.42 2.07 10.91
N ASN A 136 6.81 3.15 11.39
CA ASN A 136 5.81 3.93 10.64
C ASN A 136 6.41 5.02 9.73
N TYR A 137 7.71 5.30 9.86
CA TYR A 137 8.37 6.31 9.05
C TYR A 137 8.61 5.79 7.63
N SER A 138 8.26 6.59 6.63
CA SER A 138 8.45 6.27 5.22
C SER A 138 9.48 7.22 4.61
N ALA A 139 10.70 6.70 4.39
CA ALA A 139 11.82 7.47 3.88
C ALA A 139 11.62 8.00 2.44
N ASN A 140 10.70 7.43 1.68
CA ASN A 140 10.41 7.81 0.31
C ASN A 140 9.11 8.62 0.14
N SER A 141 8.47 9.08 1.24
CA SER A 141 7.19 9.81 1.18
C SER A 141 7.23 11.06 0.29
N HIS A 142 8.39 11.72 0.18
CA HIS A 142 8.60 12.93 -0.62
C HIS A 142 9.21 12.66 -2.01
N LEU A 143 9.58 11.41 -2.34
CA LEU A 143 10.29 11.12 -3.58
C LEU A 143 9.53 11.59 -4.83
N SER A 144 8.22 11.38 -4.86
CA SER A 144 7.37 11.80 -5.98
C SER A 144 7.40 13.33 -6.15
N ASP A 145 7.23 14.08 -5.06
CA ASP A 145 7.26 15.55 -5.08
C ASP A 145 8.61 16.08 -5.56
N ASP A 146 9.72 15.45 -5.14
CA ASP A 146 11.07 15.79 -5.60
C ASP A 146 11.24 15.54 -7.11
N LEU A 147 10.75 14.41 -7.63
CA LEU A 147 10.81 14.06 -9.04
C LEU A 147 9.95 14.97 -9.93
N TYR A 148 8.84 15.51 -9.41
CA TYR A 148 8.08 16.57 -10.11
C TYR A 148 8.83 17.91 -10.04
N SER A 149 9.35 18.28 -8.87
CA SER A 149 10.06 19.55 -8.66
C SER A 149 11.30 19.68 -9.54
N ASN A 150 12.07 18.60 -9.72
CA ASN A 150 13.26 18.57 -10.58
C ASN A 150 12.97 18.19 -12.05
N LYS A 151 11.69 18.03 -12.41
CA LYS A 151 11.18 17.71 -13.76
C LYS A 151 11.48 16.31 -14.31
N ILE A 152 12.08 15.42 -13.52
CA ILE A 152 12.33 14.03 -13.95
C ILE A 152 11.01 13.30 -14.24
N ALA A 153 10.00 13.47 -13.39
CA ALA A 153 8.67 12.86 -13.59
C ALA A 153 8.05 13.28 -14.92
N PHE A 154 8.15 14.56 -15.29
CA PHE A 154 7.63 15.06 -16.57
C PHE A 154 8.43 14.54 -17.77
N ALA A 155 9.75 14.40 -17.66
CA ALA A 155 10.57 13.83 -18.73
C ALA A 155 10.21 12.35 -18.98
N ILE A 156 9.89 11.62 -17.91
CA ILE A 156 9.41 10.24 -18.00
C ILE A 156 8.01 10.19 -18.61
N ALA A 157 7.03 10.91 -18.05
CA ALA A 157 5.66 10.93 -18.55
C ALA A 157 5.57 11.35 -20.04
N LEU A 158 6.42 12.31 -20.46
CA LEU A 158 6.49 12.78 -21.84
C LEU A 158 6.97 11.70 -22.82
N ASN A 159 7.94 10.88 -22.43
CA ASN A 159 8.62 9.96 -23.35
C ASN A 159 8.20 8.49 -23.18
N PHE A 160 7.61 8.14 -22.03
CA PHE A 160 7.18 6.81 -21.63
C PHE A 160 5.79 6.91 -20.99
N PRO A 161 4.74 7.20 -21.77
CA PRO A 161 3.43 7.50 -21.20
C PRO A 161 2.76 6.28 -20.57
N TYR A 162 1.84 6.57 -19.67
CA TYR A 162 0.94 5.60 -19.06
C TYR A 162 -0.09 5.04 -20.07
N TYR A 163 -0.46 3.77 -19.84
CA TYR A 163 -1.50 3.07 -20.58
C TYR A 163 -2.59 2.57 -19.61
N PRO A 164 -3.85 3.00 -19.78
CA PRO A 164 -4.98 2.44 -19.04
C PRO A 164 -5.13 0.94 -19.27
N LEU A 165 -5.76 0.22 -18.33
CA LEU A 165 -5.95 -1.23 -18.43
C LEU A 165 -6.55 -1.66 -19.79
N ALA A 166 -7.62 -1.01 -20.24
CA ALA A 166 -8.26 -1.33 -21.52
C ALA A 166 -7.32 -1.17 -22.73
N GLU A 167 -6.35 -0.24 -22.67
CA GLU A 167 -5.32 -0.13 -23.69
C GLU A 167 -4.26 -1.22 -23.58
N LYS A 168 -3.84 -1.57 -22.36
CA LYS A 168 -2.91 -2.67 -22.10
C LYS A 168 -3.49 -4.01 -22.59
N GLU A 169 -4.76 -4.29 -22.34
CA GLU A 169 -5.45 -5.49 -22.83
C GLU A 169 -5.47 -5.56 -24.37
N LYS A 170 -5.70 -4.42 -25.02
CA LYS A 170 -5.78 -4.33 -26.48
C LYS A 170 -4.40 -4.39 -27.16
N LEU A 171 -3.42 -3.68 -26.64
CA LEU A 171 -2.12 -3.46 -27.28
C LEU A 171 -1.04 -4.42 -26.76
N GLY A 172 -1.12 -4.78 -25.48
CA GLY A 172 -0.16 -5.61 -24.77
C GLY A 172 0.16 -6.97 -25.40
N PRO A 173 -0.81 -7.69 -26.00
CA PRO A 173 -0.51 -8.93 -26.73
C PRO A 173 0.44 -8.73 -27.92
N GLY A 174 0.50 -7.51 -28.48
CA GLY A 174 1.40 -7.16 -29.57
C GLY A 174 2.72 -6.53 -29.13
N TRP A 175 2.88 -6.21 -27.85
CA TRP A 175 4.09 -5.56 -27.34
C TRP A 175 5.24 -6.56 -27.17
N SER A 176 6.41 -6.12 -27.61
CA SER A 176 7.68 -6.71 -27.22
C SER A 176 7.94 -6.53 -25.72
N ARG A 177 8.91 -7.29 -25.20
CA ARG A 177 9.38 -7.12 -23.80
C ARG A 177 9.84 -5.69 -23.52
N GLU A 178 10.43 -5.03 -24.51
CA GLU A 178 10.91 -3.65 -24.38
C GLU A 178 9.76 -2.65 -24.29
N GLU A 179 8.73 -2.80 -25.12
CA GLU A 179 7.54 -1.95 -25.07
C GLU A 179 6.79 -2.12 -23.75
N TRP A 180 6.66 -3.37 -23.26
CA TRP A 180 6.13 -3.62 -21.93
C TRP A 180 6.94 -2.92 -20.84
N ALA A 181 8.27 -3.01 -20.89
CA ALA A 181 9.12 -2.38 -19.90
C ALA A 181 9.02 -0.84 -19.94
N MET A 182 8.93 -0.24 -21.12
CA MET A 182 8.68 1.20 -21.29
C MET A 182 7.30 1.62 -20.77
N ALA A 183 6.25 0.83 -21.01
CA ALA A 183 4.92 1.10 -20.48
C ALA A 183 4.91 1.04 -18.93
N ARG A 184 5.63 0.09 -18.32
CA ARG A 184 5.81 0.01 -16.86
C ARG A 184 6.51 1.20 -16.25
N LEU A 185 7.44 1.82 -16.98
CA LEU A 185 8.06 3.05 -16.50
C LEU A 185 7.05 4.21 -16.41
N GLY A 186 6.09 4.27 -17.33
CA GLY A 186 4.98 5.23 -17.29
C GLY A 186 4.01 5.02 -16.12
N ASP A 187 3.84 3.76 -15.67
CA ASP A 187 2.99 3.42 -14.53
C ASP A 187 3.47 4.07 -13.20
N LEU A 188 4.72 4.55 -13.12
CA LEU A 188 5.24 5.24 -11.94
C LEU A 188 4.60 6.61 -11.71
N PHE A 189 4.08 7.26 -12.75
CA PHE A 189 3.59 8.64 -12.72
C PHE A 189 2.13 8.75 -13.19
N VAL A 190 1.27 7.87 -12.67
CA VAL A 190 -0.18 7.88 -12.93
C VAL A 190 -0.94 8.85 -12.00
N SER A 191 -0.27 9.31 -10.95
CA SER A 191 -0.83 10.19 -9.93
C SER A 191 0.24 11.14 -9.37
N ARG A 192 -0.23 12.19 -8.70
CA ARG A 192 0.60 13.12 -7.93
C ARG A 192 -0.04 13.35 -6.57
N VAL A 193 0.20 12.41 -5.67
CA VAL A 193 -0.31 12.44 -4.30
C VAL A 193 0.67 13.24 -3.43
N PRO A 194 0.22 14.27 -2.70
CA PRO A 194 1.06 15.01 -1.77
C PRO A 194 1.72 14.10 -0.72
N ALA A 195 2.99 14.37 -0.40
CA ALA A 195 3.77 13.57 0.55
C ALA A 195 3.10 13.39 1.92
N GLU A 196 2.44 14.41 2.44
CA GLU A 196 1.71 14.35 3.72
C GLU A 196 0.57 13.33 3.70
N LEU A 197 -0.10 13.15 2.55
CA LEU A 197 -1.15 12.15 2.39
C LEU A 197 -0.56 10.75 2.23
N ASN A 198 0.56 10.61 1.53
CA ASN A 198 1.30 9.34 1.46
C ASN A 198 1.79 8.92 2.85
N GLN A 199 2.37 9.83 3.62
CA GLN A 199 2.81 9.57 4.98
C GLN A 199 1.61 9.20 5.88
N ALA A 200 0.48 9.90 5.77
CA ALA A 200 -0.72 9.57 6.54
C ALA A 200 -1.27 8.17 6.19
N LEU A 201 -1.23 7.78 4.91
CA LEU A 201 -1.58 6.42 4.47
C LEU A 201 -0.62 5.38 5.04
N ASN A 202 0.68 5.61 4.94
CA ASN A 202 1.71 4.71 5.49
C ASN A 202 1.55 4.52 7.00
N THR A 203 1.30 5.60 7.75
CA THR A 203 1.04 5.53 9.20
C THR A 203 -0.25 4.77 9.52
N ALA A 204 -1.33 4.97 8.75
CA ALA A 204 -2.57 4.21 8.97
C ALA A 204 -2.38 2.70 8.72
N LEU A 205 -1.64 2.35 7.66
CA LEU A 205 -1.29 0.96 7.34
C LEU A 205 -0.38 0.35 8.41
N GLY A 206 0.73 1.02 8.76
CA GLY A 206 1.68 0.50 9.75
C GLY A 206 1.06 0.33 11.15
N ASN A 207 0.17 1.24 11.57
CA ASN A 207 -0.60 1.07 12.81
C ASN A 207 -1.54 -0.15 12.75
N SER A 208 -2.12 -0.44 11.58
CA SER A 208 -2.98 -1.62 11.39
C SER A 208 -2.16 -2.91 11.44
N ASP A 209 -1.00 -2.93 10.78
CA ASP A 209 -0.07 -4.06 10.77
C ASP A 209 0.44 -4.36 12.18
N MET A 210 0.76 -3.32 12.95
CA MET A 210 1.25 -3.47 14.31
C MET A 210 0.19 -3.95 15.29
N TYR A 211 -1.03 -3.42 15.19
CA TYR A 211 -2.18 -3.97 15.95
C TYR A 211 -2.33 -5.48 15.70
N ILE A 212 -2.11 -5.93 14.47
CA ILE A 212 -2.17 -7.34 14.11
C ILE A 212 -0.98 -8.13 14.64
N ALA A 213 0.24 -7.61 14.48
CA ALA A 213 1.50 -8.28 14.82
C ALA A 213 1.63 -8.58 16.32
N GLU A 214 1.04 -7.73 17.17
CA GLU A 214 1.07 -7.88 18.62
C GLU A 214 -0.12 -8.68 19.15
N TYR A 215 -1.01 -9.22 18.31
CA TYR A 215 -2.25 -9.82 18.78
C TYR A 215 -2.14 -11.35 18.86
N ASN A 216 -1.72 -11.88 20.01
CA ASN A 216 -1.56 -13.32 20.22
C ASN A 216 -2.60 -13.90 21.19
N ILE A 217 -2.95 -15.17 20.94
CA ILE A 217 -3.80 -15.98 21.82
C ILE A 217 -2.94 -17.07 22.47
N CYS A 218 -2.97 -17.13 23.81
CA CYS A 218 -2.36 -18.21 24.59
C CYS A 218 -3.24 -19.47 24.52
N MET A 219 -3.11 -20.24 23.44
CA MET A 219 -3.96 -21.42 23.14
C MET A 219 -3.95 -22.46 24.27
N GLY A 220 -2.83 -22.66 24.96
CA GLY A 220 -2.73 -23.55 26.12
C GLY A 220 -3.66 -23.17 27.28
N LYS A 221 -4.17 -21.95 27.30
CA LYS A 221 -5.11 -21.44 28.31
C LYS A 221 -6.57 -21.52 27.88
N LEU A 222 -6.85 -22.06 26.71
CA LEU A 222 -8.22 -22.32 26.29
C LEU A 222 -8.76 -23.57 27.00
N ARG A 223 -10.04 -23.49 27.39
CA ARG A 223 -10.80 -24.58 28.00
C ARG A 223 -12.07 -24.82 27.19
N ASN A 224 -12.45 -26.08 27.03
CA ASN A 224 -13.79 -26.43 26.59
C ASN A 224 -14.80 -26.25 27.75
N GLU A 225 -16.09 -26.43 27.50
CA GLU A 225 -17.13 -26.19 28.52
C GLU A 225 -17.04 -27.18 29.70
N GLU A 226 -16.41 -28.33 29.52
CA GLU A 226 -16.10 -29.28 30.60
C GLU A 226 -14.85 -28.91 31.41
N GLY A 227 -14.11 -27.87 31.00
CA GLY A 227 -12.87 -27.43 31.64
C GLY A 227 -11.62 -28.18 31.18
N ASN A 228 -11.70 -28.97 30.11
CA ASN A 228 -10.56 -29.65 29.53
C ASN A 228 -9.73 -28.70 28.66
N GLN A 229 -8.42 -28.91 28.70
CA GLN A 229 -7.48 -28.27 27.79
C GLN A 229 -7.26 -29.12 26.55
N LEU A 230 -7.32 -28.49 25.37
CA LEU A 230 -7.14 -29.19 24.08
C LEU A 230 -5.77 -28.92 23.43
N PHE A 231 -5.16 -27.77 23.72
CA PHE A 231 -3.92 -27.32 23.10
C PHE A 231 -2.72 -27.45 24.07
N PRO A 232 -1.47 -27.58 23.59
CA PRO A 232 -0.28 -27.61 24.45
C PRO A 232 -0.16 -26.36 25.33
N ASP A 233 0.41 -26.52 26.54
CA ASP A 233 0.53 -25.46 27.55
C ASP A 233 1.25 -24.20 27.05
N ASP A 234 2.27 -24.37 26.23
CA ASP A 234 3.17 -23.34 25.70
C ASP A 234 2.73 -22.80 24.33
N MET A 235 1.61 -23.27 23.79
CA MET A 235 1.13 -22.85 22.47
C MET A 235 0.59 -21.42 22.53
N VAL A 236 1.27 -20.51 21.81
CA VAL A 236 0.85 -19.13 21.59
C VAL A 236 0.76 -18.90 20.08
N LEU A 237 -0.38 -18.40 19.61
CA LEU A 237 -0.64 -18.21 18.19
C LEU A 237 -0.99 -16.76 17.87
N LEU A 238 -0.33 -16.21 16.86
CA LEU A 238 -0.69 -14.93 16.28
C LEU A 238 -2.07 -15.01 15.64
N SER A 239 -2.96 -14.08 15.99
CA SER A 239 -4.37 -14.13 15.61
C SER A 239 -4.60 -14.09 14.10
N HIS A 240 -3.78 -13.33 13.37
CA HIS A 240 -3.97 -13.09 11.94
C HIS A 240 -3.53 -14.25 11.04
N TRP A 241 -2.49 -14.98 11.43
CA TRP A 241 -1.92 -16.04 10.60
C TRP A 241 -2.09 -17.43 11.23
N ASN A 242 -1.65 -17.58 12.49
CA ASN A 242 -1.44 -18.90 13.06
C ASN A 242 -2.73 -19.58 13.53
N LEU A 243 -3.78 -18.83 13.91
CA LEU A 243 -5.08 -19.43 14.24
C LEU A 243 -5.68 -20.19 13.05
N ARG A 244 -5.64 -19.59 11.86
CA ARG A 244 -6.12 -20.23 10.63
C ARG A 244 -5.30 -21.48 10.29
N ASP A 245 -3.99 -21.42 10.48
CA ASP A 245 -3.09 -22.50 10.12
C ASP A 245 -3.22 -23.68 11.09
N GLU A 246 -3.36 -23.40 12.40
CA GLU A 246 -3.67 -24.42 13.41
C GLU A 246 -5.06 -25.04 13.18
N LEU A 247 -6.07 -24.24 12.81
CA LEU A 247 -7.38 -24.78 12.43
C LEU A 247 -7.22 -25.79 11.28
N LYS A 248 -6.45 -25.44 10.25
CA LYS A 248 -6.20 -26.34 9.11
C LYS A 248 -5.41 -27.59 9.49
N ALA A 249 -4.42 -27.47 10.38
CA ALA A 249 -3.63 -28.60 10.85
C ALA A 249 -4.49 -29.69 11.52
N ASN A 250 -5.62 -29.29 12.10
CA ASN A 250 -6.55 -30.20 12.77
C ASN A 250 -7.51 -30.95 11.83
N TYR A 251 -7.53 -30.69 10.51
CA TYR A 251 -8.35 -31.47 9.56
C TYR A 251 -7.96 -32.96 9.51
N SER A 252 -6.69 -33.29 9.73
CA SER A 252 -6.20 -34.68 9.76
C SER A 252 -6.24 -35.33 11.14
N ASN A 253 -6.57 -34.57 12.19
CA ASN A 253 -6.61 -35.07 13.57
C ASN A 253 -7.92 -35.85 13.80
N LYS A 254 -7.81 -37.18 13.87
CA LYS A 254 -8.96 -38.09 14.01
C LYS A 254 -9.49 -38.23 15.43
N GLU A 255 -8.76 -37.75 16.44
CA GLU A 255 -9.13 -37.94 17.85
C GLU A 255 -10.05 -36.82 18.32
N ASN A 256 -9.58 -35.57 18.24
CA ASN A 256 -10.32 -34.39 18.69
C ASN A 256 -10.19 -33.19 17.73
N GLY A 257 -9.88 -33.46 16.45
CA GLY A 257 -9.65 -32.41 15.46
C GLY A 257 -10.85 -31.50 15.23
N LEU A 258 -12.09 -32.03 15.26
CA LEU A 258 -13.30 -31.22 15.09
C LEU A 258 -13.50 -30.25 16.26
N GLU A 259 -13.39 -30.72 17.50
CA GLU A 259 -13.56 -29.89 18.70
C GLU A 259 -12.52 -28.76 18.75
N LYS A 260 -11.26 -29.06 18.40
CA LYS A 260 -10.20 -28.05 18.26
C LYS A 260 -10.54 -27.01 17.20
N GLN A 261 -10.99 -27.44 16.03
CA GLN A 261 -11.38 -26.53 14.94
C GLN A 261 -12.54 -25.62 15.36
N GLU A 262 -13.57 -26.16 16.00
CA GLU A 262 -14.72 -25.39 16.49
C GLU A 262 -14.31 -24.38 17.56
N MET A 263 -13.42 -24.75 18.49
CA MET A 263 -12.89 -23.84 19.50
C MET A 263 -12.10 -22.70 18.85
N ILE A 264 -11.20 -22.98 17.90
CA ILE A 264 -10.44 -21.95 17.17
C ILE A 264 -11.38 -21.04 16.36
N ALA A 265 -12.36 -21.63 15.66
CA ALA A 265 -13.37 -20.87 14.94
C ALA A 265 -14.14 -19.93 15.87
N LYS A 266 -14.44 -20.38 17.09
CA LYS A 266 -15.09 -19.54 18.10
C LYS A 266 -14.21 -18.42 18.58
N VAL A 267 -12.93 -18.67 18.83
CA VAL A 267 -11.95 -17.63 19.16
C VAL A 267 -11.94 -16.56 18.08
N MET A 268 -11.80 -16.96 16.80
CA MET A 268 -11.83 -16.03 15.67
C MET A 268 -13.14 -15.24 15.59
N GLU A 269 -14.29 -15.90 15.81
CA GLU A 269 -15.60 -15.24 15.85
C GLU A 269 -15.66 -14.16 16.95
N ARG A 270 -15.16 -14.45 18.16
CA ARG A 270 -15.14 -13.49 19.28
C ARG A 270 -14.25 -12.30 18.99
N ILE A 271 -13.09 -12.51 18.37
CA ILE A 271 -12.20 -11.42 17.91
C ILE A 271 -12.92 -10.55 16.88
N ILE A 272 -13.54 -11.15 15.86
CA ILE A 272 -14.27 -10.41 14.82
C ILE A 272 -15.43 -9.63 15.42
N LYS A 273 -16.17 -10.20 16.37
CA LYS A 273 -17.29 -9.53 17.04
C LYS A 273 -16.85 -8.49 18.08
N GLN A 274 -15.55 -8.36 18.36
CA GLN A 274 -15.01 -7.56 19.48
C GLN A 274 -15.67 -7.93 20.82
N GLU A 275 -15.89 -9.23 21.01
CA GLU A 275 -16.45 -9.82 22.25
C GLU A 275 -15.37 -10.56 23.05
N ILE A 276 -14.18 -10.75 22.48
CA ILE A 276 -13.05 -11.36 23.17
C ILE A 276 -12.67 -10.52 24.39
N PRO A 277 -12.52 -11.14 25.58
CA PRO A 277 -12.08 -10.43 26.76
C PRO A 277 -10.68 -9.84 26.59
N GLU A 278 -10.48 -8.55 26.87
CA GLU A 278 -9.19 -7.87 26.66
C GLU A 278 -8.05 -8.57 27.41
N VAL A 279 -8.33 -9.04 28.62
CA VAL A 279 -7.36 -9.66 29.53
C VAL A 279 -6.79 -10.99 29.04
N VAL A 280 -7.33 -11.62 27.99
CA VAL A 280 -6.83 -12.91 27.47
C VAL A 280 -5.90 -12.75 26.26
N ILE A 281 -5.72 -11.52 25.76
CA ILE A 281 -4.83 -11.20 24.64
C ILE A 281 -3.40 -11.09 25.20
N ASN A 282 -2.45 -11.84 24.62
CA ASN A 282 -1.05 -11.92 25.06
C ASN A 282 -0.85 -12.29 26.55
N ASN A 283 -1.83 -12.90 27.21
CA ASN A 283 -1.80 -13.09 28.65
C ASN A 283 -2.03 -14.56 29.06
N PRO A 284 -1.02 -15.23 29.64
CA PRO A 284 -1.12 -16.62 30.06
C PRO A 284 -1.75 -16.81 31.46
N ASP A 285 -2.14 -15.75 32.16
CA ASP A 285 -2.61 -15.83 33.56
C ASP A 285 -4.10 -16.21 33.68
N TYR A 286 -4.82 -16.25 32.57
CA TYR A 286 -6.26 -16.47 32.53
C TYR A 286 -6.63 -17.70 31.72
N ASP A 287 -7.45 -18.57 32.29
CA ASP A 287 -8.11 -19.63 31.53
C ASP A 287 -9.37 -19.06 30.86
N TRP A 288 -9.52 -19.29 29.56
CA TRP A 288 -10.65 -18.76 28.77
C TRP A 288 -11.47 -19.87 28.14
N TYR A 289 -12.79 -19.75 28.24
CA TYR A 289 -13.78 -20.66 27.66
C TYR A 289 -14.44 -19.96 26.47
N PRO A 290 -13.98 -20.15 25.22
CA PRO A 290 -14.41 -19.30 24.09
C PRO A 290 -15.90 -19.44 23.73
N ILE A 291 -16.49 -20.61 24.01
CA ILE A 291 -17.89 -20.94 23.71
C ILE A 291 -18.82 -20.12 24.59
N SER A 292 -18.71 -20.24 25.92
CA SER A 292 -19.46 -19.42 26.90
C SER A 292 -18.91 -18.00 27.07
N ASN A 293 -17.71 -17.72 26.57
CA ASN A 293 -16.95 -16.50 26.78
C ASN A 293 -16.57 -16.21 28.24
N LYS A 294 -16.52 -17.26 29.08
CA LYS A 294 -16.17 -17.14 30.50
C LYS A 294 -14.66 -17.07 30.69
N VAL A 295 -14.21 -16.21 31.60
CA VAL A 295 -12.80 -16.11 32.00
C VAL A 295 -12.64 -16.54 33.46
N ILE A 296 -11.60 -17.32 33.73
CA ILE A 296 -11.23 -17.77 35.06
C ILE A 296 -9.81 -17.30 35.37
N GLN A 297 -9.61 -16.75 36.57
CA GLN A 297 -8.30 -16.42 37.11
C GLN A 297 -8.15 -17.10 38.46
N ASN A 298 -7.06 -17.86 38.66
CA ASN A 298 -6.78 -18.55 39.93
C ASN A 298 -7.98 -19.37 40.46
N GLY A 299 -8.70 -20.05 39.56
CA GLY A 299 -9.87 -20.87 39.88
C GLY A 299 -11.19 -20.11 40.11
N ASN A 300 -11.19 -18.77 40.08
CA ASN A 300 -12.39 -17.96 40.25
C ASN A 300 -12.85 -17.35 38.92
N ALA A 301 -14.16 -17.34 38.68
CA ALA A 301 -14.72 -16.61 37.56
C ALA A 301 -14.51 -15.11 37.75
N VAL A 302 -14.00 -14.45 36.71
CA VAL A 302 -13.78 -13.00 36.71
C VAL A 302 -14.69 -12.34 35.68
N ASN A 303 -15.17 -11.14 36.01
CA ASN A 303 -15.87 -10.32 35.02
C ASN A 303 -14.81 -9.63 34.15
N ALA A 304 -14.64 -10.08 32.92
CA ALA A 304 -13.68 -9.54 31.98
C ALA A 304 -14.41 -8.77 30.88
N ALA A 305 -14.08 -7.49 30.74
CA ALA A 305 -14.63 -6.66 29.68
C ALA A 305 -14.06 -7.08 28.31
N PRO A 306 -14.86 -6.98 27.24
CA PRO A 306 -14.34 -7.16 25.89
C PRO A 306 -13.31 -6.07 25.55
N GLU A 307 -12.41 -6.37 24.61
CA GLU A 307 -11.55 -5.32 24.04
C GLU A 307 -12.37 -4.18 23.40
N PRO A 308 -11.84 -2.95 23.35
CA PRO A 308 -12.47 -1.87 22.59
C PRO A 308 -12.55 -2.21 21.08
N ASP A 309 -13.39 -1.51 20.33
CA ASP A 309 -13.55 -1.66 18.85
C ASP A 309 -12.32 -1.21 18.02
N THR A 310 -11.11 -1.30 18.58
CA THR A 310 -9.85 -0.87 17.98
C THR A 310 -9.63 -1.51 16.61
N ARG A 311 -10.01 -2.78 16.42
CA ARG A 311 -9.93 -3.46 15.12
C ARG A 311 -10.65 -2.69 14.02
N TYR A 312 -11.89 -2.29 14.30
CA TYR A 312 -12.73 -1.57 13.34
C TYR A 312 -12.28 -0.13 13.18
N GLU A 313 -11.75 0.49 14.25
CA GLU A 313 -11.12 1.80 14.16
C GLU A 313 -9.93 1.78 13.18
N MET A 314 -9.06 0.77 13.22
CA MET A 314 -7.94 0.62 12.28
C MET A 314 -8.44 0.48 10.84
N ILE A 315 -9.46 -0.37 10.60
CA ILE A 315 -10.08 -0.51 9.27
C ILE A 315 -10.61 0.83 8.76
N VAL A 316 -11.32 1.59 9.61
CA VAL A 316 -11.90 2.89 9.24
C VAL A 316 -10.81 3.94 8.98
N LYS A 317 -9.73 3.96 9.77
CA LYS A 317 -8.58 4.86 9.56
C LYS A 317 -7.91 4.59 8.22
N THR A 318 -7.63 3.32 7.91
CA THR A 318 -7.05 2.92 6.62
C THR A 318 -7.98 3.26 5.45
N PHE A 319 -9.28 2.98 5.57
CA PHE A 319 -10.27 3.37 4.56
C PHE A 319 -10.27 4.88 4.30
N ARG A 320 -10.27 5.71 5.35
CA ARG A 320 -10.25 7.17 5.23
C ARG A 320 -8.95 7.66 4.59
N ALA A 321 -7.81 7.09 4.97
CA ALA A 321 -6.52 7.44 4.37
C ALA A 321 -6.47 7.11 2.88
N MET A 322 -6.93 5.93 2.47
CA MET A 322 -7.07 5.54 1.06
C MET A 322 -8.04 6.47 0.31
N LYS A 323 -9.16 6.85 0.93
CA LYS A 323 -10.13 7.78 0.32
C LYS A 323 -9.56 9.18 0.14
N ASN A 324 -8.67 9.64 1.02
CA ASN A 324 -8.07 10.96 0.93
C ASN A 324 -7.13 11.10 -0.29
N ILE A 325 -6.53 10.00 -0.76
CA ILE A 325 -5.66 10.01 -1.95
C ILE A 325 -6.44 9.82 -3.25
N ASP A 326 -7.68 9.30 -3.21
CA ASP A 326 -8.54 9.08 -4.38
C ASP A 326 -8.59 10.25 -5.37
N PRO A 327 -8.76 11.52 -4.93
CA PRO A 327 -8.89 12.64 -5.87
C PRO A 327 -7.63 12.92 -6.70
N TYR A 328 -6.47 12.39 -6.29
CA TYR A 328 -5.17 12.56 -6.95
C TYR A 328 -4.85 11.47 -7.99
N TYR A 329 -5.77 10.52 -8.19
CA TYR A 329 -5.72 9.50 -9.24
C TYR A 329 -6.86 9.75 -10.24
N PRO A 330 -6.67 10.60 -11.26
CA PRO A 330 -7.76 11.00 -12.16
C PRO A 330 -8.45 9.82 -12.87
N GLU A 331 -7.68 8.82 -13.30
CA GLU A 331 -8.21 7.65 -14.00
C GLU A 331 -8.60 6.50 -13.08
N MET A 332 -8.21 6.56 -11.80
CA MET A 332 -8.42 5.49 -10.80
C MET A 332 -8.78 6.08 -9.45
N ASN A 333 -9.84 6.87 -9.43
CA ASN A 333 -10.24 7.72 -8.31
C ASN A 333 -10.95 6.96 -7.16
N THR A 334 -10.78 5.65 -7.08
CA THR A 334 -11.21 4.83 -5.94
C THR A 334 -10.15 3.77 -5.64
N ALA A 335 -10.05 3.36 -4.38
CA ALA A 335 -9.18 2.26 -3.98
C ALA A 335 -9.47 0.96 -4.75
N MET A 336 -10.74 0.68 -5.06
CA MET A 336 -11.14 -0.46 -5.88
C MET A 336 -10.56 -0.36 -7.30
N MET A 337 -10.75 0.77 -7.98
CA MET A 337 -10.20 0.94 -9.34
C MET A 337 -8.68 0.81 -9.35
N ARG A 338 -7.96 1.35 -8.37
CA ARG A 338 -6.51 1.15 -8.27
C ARG A 338 -6.14 -0.32 -8.08
N LYS A 339 -6.89 -1.05 -7.25
CA LYS A 339 -6.63 -2.47 -6.99
C LYS A 339 -6.80 -3.32 -8.24
N PHE A 340 -7.90 -3.13 -8.97
CA PHE A 340 -8.22 -3.92 -10.17
C PHE A 340 -7.43 -3.46 -11.39
N SER A 341 -7.48 -2.17 -11.73
CA SER A 341 -6.93 -1.66 -12.98
C SER A 341 -5.41 -1.49 -12.99
N TRP A 342 -4.79 -1.24 -11.83
CA TRP A 342 -3.35 -0.98 -11.74
C TRP A 342 -2.56 -2.10 -11.06
N GLU A 343 -3.03 -2.60 -9.93
CA GLU A 343 -2.28 -3.63 -9.19
C GLU A 343 -2.51 -5.04 -9.77
N MET A 344 -3.78 -5.45 -9.93
CA MET A 344 -4.11 -6.78 -10.45
C MET A 344 -4.11 -6.84 -11.98
N GLU A 345 -4.28 -5.70 -12.65
CA GLU A 345 -4.40 -5.55 -14.11
C GLU A 345 -5.44 -6.48 -14.75
N ILE A 346 -6.62 -6.50 -14.15
CA ILE A 346 -7.77 -7.26 -14.62
C ILE A 346 -9.04 -6.54 -14.18
N SER A 347 -10.04 -6.48 -15.06
CA SER A 347 -11.29 -5.80 -14.74
C SER A 347 -12.04 -6.49 -13.60
N GLN A 348 -12.85 -5.72 -12.86
CA GLN A 348 -13.68 -6.27 -11.80
C GLN A 348 -14.70 -7.26 -12.37
N GLU A 349 -15.23 -6.98 -13.55
CA GLU A 349 -16.16 -7.80 -14.30
C GLU A 349 -15.55 -9.16 -14.65
N GLU A 350 -14.34 -9.18 -15.21
CA GLU A 350 -13.65 -10.42 -15.55
C GLU A 350 -13.32 -11.26 -14.31
N ILE A 351 -12.86 -10.64 -13.21
CA ILE A 351 -12.67 -11.34 -11.95
C ILE A 351 -13.98 -11.95 -11.45
N ALA A 352 -15.09 -11.20 -11.49
CA ALA A 352 -16.38 -11.69 -11.03
C ALA A 352 -16.86 -12.89 -11.88
N GLU A 353 -16.70 -12.83 -13.20
CA GLU A 353 -17.00 -13.93 -14.11
C GLU A 353 -16.11 -15.15 -13.86
N LEU A 354 -14.81 -14.94 -13.61
CA LEU A 354 -13.88 -16.01 -13.27
C LEU A 354 -14.30 -16.71 -11.97
N PHE A 355 -14.66 -15.95 -10.94
CA PHE A 355 -15.15 -16.50 -9.67
C PHE A 355 -16.48 -17.25 -9.84
N ASP A 356 -17.46 -16.70 -10.57
CA ASP A 356 -18.73 -17.38 -10.83
C ASP A 356 -18.52 -18.69 -11.61
N SER A 357 -17.69 -18.66 -12.66
CA SER A 357 -17.29 -19.83 -13.44
C SER A 357 -16.63 -20.91 -12.56
N PHE A 358 -15.65 -20.50 -11.75
CA PHE A 358 -14.94 -21.40 -10.83
C PHE A 358 -15.90 -22.01 -9.80
N LEU A 359 -16.75 -21.20 -9.16
CA LEU A 359 -17.69 -21.66 -8.13
C LEU A 359 -18.82 -22.54 -8.70
N ARG A 360 -19.15 -22.41 -9.99
CA ARG A 360 -20.12 -23.28 -10.70
C ARG A 360 -19.50 -24.53 -11.30
N SER A 361 -18.18 -24.68 -11.23
CA SER A 361 -17.46 -25.80 -11.80
C SER A 361 -18.01 -27.15 -11.30
N PRO A 362 -18.42 -28.08 -12.18
CA PRO A 362 -18.91 -29.39 -11.76
C PRO A 362 -17.84 -30.20 -10.99
N GLN A 363 -16.56 -29.87 -11.17
CA GLN A 363 -15.45 -30.43 -10.42
C GLN A 363 -15.57 -30.14 -8.92
N LEU A 364 -16.13 -28.99 -8.50
CA LEU A 364 -16.35 -28.70 -7.08
C LEU A 364 -17.36 -29.67 -6.45
N LYS A 365 -18.35 -30.16 -7.21
CA LYS A 365 -19.28 -31.19 -6.72
C LYS A 365 -18.55 -32.51 -6.47
N GLU A 366 -17.65 -32.89 -7.38
CA GLU A 366 -16.86 -34.11 -7.25
C GLU A 366 -15.87 -34.00 -6.08
N VAL A 367 -15.23 -32.84 -5.91
CA VAL A 367 -14.39 -32.57 -4.73
C VAL A 367 -15.22 -32.65 -3.44
N GLY A 368 -16.42 -32.06 -3.41
CA GLY A 368 -17.34 -32.15 -2.28
C GLY A 368 -17.70 -33.59 -1.92
N ARG A 369 -17.96 -34.44 -2.93
CA ARG A 369 -18.23 -35.87 -2.75
C ARG A 369 -17.04 -36.63 -2.14
N ILE A 370 -15.82 -36.26 -2.51
CA ILE A 370 -14.60 -36.86 -1.91
C ILE A 370 -14.44 -36.38 -0.46
N ILE A 371 -14.67 -35.09 -0.19
CA ILE A 371 -14.58 -34.51 1.16
C ILE A 371 -15.60 -35.19 2.09
N SER A 372 -16.85 -35.36 1.66
CA SER A 372 -17.91 -35.98 2.47
C SER A 372 -17.70 -37.48 2.76
N GLN A 373 -16.73 -38.13 2.11
CA GLN A 373 -16.33 -39.51 2.42
C GLN A 373 -15.21 -39.56 3.47
N ARG A 374 -14.55 -38.42 3.74
CA ARG A 374 -13.35 -38.32 4.59
C ARG A 374 -13.62 -37.59 5.90
N LEU A 375 -14.50 -36.60 5.87
CA LEU A 375 -15.16 -36.03 7.06
C LEU A 375 -16.36 -36.91 7.41
#